data_AF-T1BE70-F1
#
_entry.id   AF-T1BE70-F1
#
_cell.length_a   1.000
_cell.length_b   1.000
_cell.length_c   1.000
_cell.angle_alpha   90.00
_cell.angle_beta   90.00
_cell.angle_gamma   90.00
#
_symmetry.space_group_name_H-M   'P 1'
#
loop_
_entity.id
_entity.type
_entity.pdbx_description
1 polymer ?
#
loop_
_entity_poly.entity_id
_entity_poly.type
_entity_poly.pdbx_seq_one_letter_code
_entity_poly.pdbx_strand_id
1 'polypeptide(L)'
;MEEQWQEREIELFMSFWRNHGRSIAIGVVAALIVAAGYRFWRYESRSRGERISAAYTRLERDLAHHHFAAGRAEAERILHSYGGSTYAVFAALTLAKLDAMDNHWAQAATRLRKALREHADPALRPLIRIRLARILFEQNQPQAVLALFHGHNPGAYAGVMAWLRGRAERRLGHPLQAHDDFTLALDNLEPGSGLRHLVMLEMAALPAVQPVKSQGAKSVPVSRTGGAKR
;
A
#
# COMPACT_ATOMS: atom_id res chain seq x y z
N MET A 1 44.79 49.93 -45.39
CA MET A 1 44.66 49.78 -43.92
C MET A 1 43.68 48.65 -43.58
N GLU A 2 42.65 48.40 -44.39
CA GLU A 2 41.71 47.28 -44.16
C GLU A 2 42.32 45.89 -44.50
N GLU A 3 43.15 45.78 -45.54
CA GLU A 3 43.74 44.48 -45.93
C GLU A 3 44.70 43.89 -44.88
N GLN A 4 45.52 44.72 -44.22
CA GLN A 4 46.46 44.23 -43.19
C GLN A 4 45.77 43.77 -41.89
N TRP A 5 44.54 44.20 -41.64
CA TRP A 5 43.77 43.75 -40.48
C TRP A 5 43.21 42.34 -40.71
N GLN A 6 42.73 42.09 -41.93
CA GLN A 6 42.20 40.78 -42.33
C GLN A 6 43.29 39.68 -42.29
N GLU A 7 44.51 39.97 -42.73
CA GLU A 7 45.61 39.00 -42.69
C GLU A 7 46.00 38.57 -41.27
N ARG A 8 46.06 39.53 -40.32
CA ARG A 8 46.42 39.23 -38.92
C ARG A 8 45.36 38.43 -38.19
N GLU A 9 44.08 38.70 -38.46
CA GLU A 9 42.99 37.91 -37.88
C GLU A 9 43.02 36.45 -38.35
N ILE A 10 43.35 36.22 -39.62
CA ILE A 10 43.46 34.87 -40.20
C ILE A 10 44.65 34.10 -39.60
N GLU A 11 45.81 34.74 -39.43
CA GLU A 11 46.99 34.10 -38.81
C GLU A 11 46.77 33.78 -37.32
N LEU A 12 46.09 34.65 -36.58
CA LEU A 12 45.73 34.40 -35.18
C LEU A 12 44.76 33.23 -35.05
N PHE A 13 43.76 33.14 -35.94
CA PHE A 13 42.84 32.01 -35.98
C PHE A 13 43.55 30.69 -36.34
N MET A 14 44.41 30.71 -37.37
CA MET A 14 45.13 29.51 -37.80
C MET A 14 46.13 29.02 -36.75
N SER A 15 46.82 29.93 -36.06
CA SER A 15 47.72 29.57 -34.98
C SER A 15 46.97 29.02 -33.76
N PHE A 16 45.84 29.61 -33.38
CA PHE A 16 44.97 29.09 -32.33
C PHE A 16 44.48 27.67 -32.66
N TRP A 17 43.99 27.46 -33.88
CA TRP A 17 43.52 26.15 -34.32
C TRP A 17 44.64 25.10 -34.36
N ARG A 18 45.82 25.47 -34.85
CA ARG A 18 46.99 24.57 -34.88
C ARG A 18 47.44 24.18 -33.47
N ASN A 19 47.33 25.09 -32.50
CA ASN A 19 47.76 24.87 -31.12
C ASN A 19 46.71 24.12 -30.28
N HIS A 20 45.40 24.33 -30.51
CA HIS A 20 44.32 23.81 -29.66
C HIS A 20 43.33 22.88 -30.36
N GLY A 21 43.40 22.72 -31.68
CA GLY A 21 42.43 21.96 -32.48
C GLY A 21 42.28 20.50 -32.03
N ARG A 22 43.36 19.86 -31.56
CA ARG A 22 43.29 18.50 -31.00
C ARG A 22 42.48 18.43 -29.70
N SER A 23 42.66 19.39 -28.80
CA SER A 23 41.91 19.44 -27.53
C SER A 23 40.45 19.81 -27.74
N ILE A 24 40.17 20.72 -28.67
CA ILE A 24 38.80 21.06 -29.08
C ILE A 24 38.12 19.84 -29.71
N ALA A 25 38.79 19.13 -30.61
CA ALA A 25 38.25 17.92 -31.23
C ALA A 25 37.92 16.83 -30.19
N ILE A 26 38.81 16.60 -29.21
CA ILE A 26 38.56 15.66 -28.10
C ILE A 26 37.36 16.12 -27.27
N GLY A 27 37.28 17.42 -26.95
CA GLY A 27 36.16 17.99 -26.21
C GLY A 27 34.81 17.81 -26.93
N VAL A 28 34.79 18.02 -28.25
CA VAL A 28 33.58 17.83 -29.08
C VAL A 28 33.18 16.36 -29.12
N VAL A 29 34.13 15.44 -29.33
CA VAL A 29 33.84 13.98 -29.33
C VAL A 29 33.31 13.53 -27.97
N ALA A 30 33.93 13.98 -26.88
CA ALA A 30 33.46 13.68 -25.53
C ALA A 30 32.04 14.22 -25.28
N ALA A 31 31.75 15.45 -25.71
CA ALA A 31 30.42 16.03 -25.60
C ALA A 31 29.36 15.24 -26.41
N LEU A 32 29.71 14.76 -27.61
CA LEU A 32 28.83 13.93 -28.43
C LEU A 32 28.55 12.57 -27.78
N ILE A 33 29.57 11.92 -27.19
CA ILE A 33 29.40 10.65 -26.47
C ILE A 33 28.46 10.85 -25.27
N VAL A 34 28.67 11.91 -24.48
CA VAL A 34 27.80 12.23 -23.34
C VAL A 34 26.37 12.52 -23.79
N ALA A 35 26.19 13.31 -24.85
CA ALA A 35 24.86 13.63 -25.39
C ALA A 35 24.14 12.39 -25.95
N ALA A 36 24.87 11.51 -26.65
CA ALA A 36 24.34 10.25 -27.16
C ALA A 36 23.94 9.31 -26.04
N GLY A 37 24.79 9.16 -25.00
CA GLY A 37 24.48 8.36 -23.81
C GLY A 37 23.24 8.87 -23.08
N TYR A 38 23.12 10.18 -22.88
CA TYR A 38 21.94 10.80 -22.28
C TYR A 38 20.67 10.56 -23.11
N ARG A 39 20.74 10.72 -24.44
CA ARG A 39 19.60 10.44 -25.33
C ARG A 39 19.18 8.98 -25.33
N PHE A 40 20.15 8.06 -25.38
CA PHE A 40 19.89 6.62 -25.34
C PHE A 40 19.19 6.22 -24.04
N TRP A 41 19.72 6.67 -22.89
CA TRP A 41 19.11 6.43 -21.58
C TRP A 41 17.67 6.97 -21.49
N ARG A 42 17.43 8.16 -22.04
CA ARG A 42 16.09 8.79 -22.05
C ARG A 42 15.11 8.10 -22.99
N TYR A 43 15.56 7.61 -24.15
CA TYR A 43 14.75 6.84 -25.09
C TYR A 43 14.31 5.51 -24.48
N GLU A 44 15.25 4.78 -23.86
CA GLU A 44 14.96 3.48 -23.22
C GLU A 44 14.02 3.64 -22.02
N SER A 45 14.16 4.71 -21.25
CA SER A 45 13.27 5.01 -20.12
C SER A 45 11.84 5.33 -20.57
N ARG A 46 11.65 6.07 -21.66
CA ARG A 46 10.33 6.39 -22.22
C ARG A 46 9.66 5.15 -22.80
N SER A 47 10.39 4.37 -23.59
CA SER A 47 9.89 3.13 -24.16
C SER A 47 9.56 2.10 -23.07
N ARG A 48 10.26 2.10 -21.94
CA ARG A 48 9.95 1.23 -20.80
C ARG A 48 8.62 1.59 -20.13
N GLY A 49 8.35 2.88 -19.93
CA GLY A 49 7.09 3.39 -19.36
C GLY A 49 5.88 3.09 -20.25
N GLU A 50 6.02 3.24 -21.56
CA GLU A 50 4.96 2.88 -22.52
C GLU A 50 4.71 1.36 -22.53
N ARG A 51 5.76 0.55 -22.55
CA ARG A 51 5.67 -0.92 -22.57
C ARG A 51 5.01 -1.47 -21.31
N ILE A 52 5.30 -0.93 -20.13
CA ILE A 52 4.68 -1.39 -18.87
C ILE A 52 3.22 -0.94 -18.76
N SER A 53 2.90 0.27 -19.19
CA SER A 53 1.52 0.76 -19.22
C SER A 53 0.67 -0.13 -20.13
N ALA A 54 1.14 -0.41 -21.34
CA ALA A 54 0.46 -1.31 -22.27
C ALA A 54 0.31 -2.74 -21.71
N ALA A 55 1.29 -3.23 -20.95
CA ALA A 55 1.20 -4.51 -20.25
C ALA A 55 0.09 -4.52 -19.20
N TYR A 56 0.03 -3.45 -18.41
CA TYR A 56 -0.97 -3.31 -17.38
C TYR A 56 -2.39 -3.15 -17.97
N THR A 57 -2.56 -2.41 -19.07
CA THR A 57 -3.84 -2.35 -19.79
C THR A 57 -4.29 -3.71 -20.29
N ARG A 58 -3.36 -4.56 -20.77
CA ARG A 58 -3.70 -5.95 -21.16
C ARG A 58 -4.14 -6.78 -19.97
N LEU A 59 -3.42 -6.69 -18.86
CA LEU A 59 -3.81 -7.33 -17.60
C LEU A 59 -5.24 -6.94 -17.21
N GLU A 60 -5.57 -5.65 -17.18
CA GLU A 60 -6.91 -5.19 -16.84
C GLU A 60 -7.98 -5.71 -17.80
N ARG A 61 -7.68 -5.72 -19.10
CA ARG A 61 -8.60 -6.25 -20.13
C ARG A 61 -8.86 -7.75 -19.94
N ASP A 62 -7.81 -8.55 -19.72
CA ASP A 62 -7.95 -9.99 -19.49
C ASP A 62 -8.81 -10.27 -18.26
N LEU A 63 -8.62 -9.50 -17.18
CA LEU A 63 -9.44 -9.64 -15.97
C LEU A 63 -10.88 -9.21 -16.19
N ALA A 64 -11.12 -8.15 -16.96
CA ALA A 64 -12.47 -7.68 -17.30
C ALA A 64 -13.26 -8.70 -18.13
N HIS A 65 -12.58 -9.49 -18.97
CA HIS A 65 -13.18 -10.58 -19.74
C HIS A 65 -13.10 -11.95 -19.02
N HIS A 66 -12.76 -11.98 -17.73
CA HIS A 66 -12.64 -13.21 -16.94
C HIS A 66 -11.58 -14.21 -17.46
N HIS A 67 -10.62 -13.76 -18.25
CA HIS A 67 -9.46 -14.55 -18.70
C HIS A 67 -8.38 -14.61 -17.60
N PHE A 68 -8.73 -15.16 -16.43
CA PHE A 68 -7.89 -15.11 -15.23
C PHE A 68 -6.51 -15.75 -15.37
N ALA A 69 -6.38 -16.81 -16.17
CA ALA A 69 -5.08 -17.45 -16.43
C ALA A 69 -4.14 -16.54 -17.23
N ALA A 70 -4.66 -15.87 -18.27
CA ALA A 70 -3.89 -14.90 -19.06
C ALA A 70 -3.52 -13.68 -18.21
N GLY A 71 -4.47 -13.15 -17.45
CA GLY A 71 -4.21 -12.06 -16.50
C GLY A 71 -3.15 -12.42 -15.46
N ARG A 72 -3.19 -13.63 -14.90
CA ARG A 72 -2.16 -14.12 -13.97
C ARG A 72 -0.77 -14.14 -14.63
N ALA A 73 -0.67 -14.66 -15.85
CA ALA A 73 0.59 -14.70 -16.59
C ALA A 73 1.12 -13.28 -16.88
N GLU A 74 0.26 -12.34 -17.30
CA GLU A 74 0.66 -10.96 -17.58
C GLU A 74 1.09 -10.23 -16.30
N ALA A 75 0.42 -10.45 -15.17
CA ALA A 75 0.81 -9.87 -13.89
C ALA A 75 2.17 -10.40 -13.38
N GLU A 76 2.44 -11.70 -13.50
CA GLU A 76 3.76 -12.27 -13.19
C GLU A 76 4.85 -11.71 -14.11
N ARG A 77 4.54 -11.53 -15.40
CA ARG A 77 5.46 -10.91 -16.36
C ARG A 77 5.77 -9.46 -15.99
N ILE A 78 4.78 -8.70 -15.53
CA ILE A 78 4.98 -7.32 -15.07
C ILE A 78 5.90 -7.29 -13.85
N LEU A 79 5.66 -8.17 -12.86
CA LEU A 79 6.50 -8.28 -11.68
C LEU A 79 7.96 -8.59 -12.01
N HIS A 80 8.18 -9.55 -12.92
CA HIS A 80 9.51 -9.99 -13.28
C HIS A 80 10.26 -8.94 -14.12
N SER A 81 9.60 -8.36 -15.12
CA SER A 81 10.24 -7.47 -16.11
C SER A 81 10.37 -6.02 -15.62
N TYR A 82 9.52 -5.63 -14.67
CA TYR A 82 9.41 -4.25 -14.23
C TYR A 82 9.33 -4.10 -12.70
N GLY A 83 10.04 -4.97 -11.99
CA GLY A 83 10.24 -4.86 -10.55
C GLY A 83 10.66 -3.44 -10.13
N GLY A 84 10.14 -2.99 -8.99
CA GLY A 84 10.39 -1.65 -8.44
C GLY A 84 9.50 -0.53 -9.00
N SER A 85 8.65 -0.80 -10.00
CA SER A 85 7.64 0.15 -10.49
C SER A 85 6.32 0.10 -9.71
N THR A 86 5.54 1.19 -9.72
CA THR A 86 4.19 1.20 -9.13
C THR A 86 3.26 0.18 -9.81
N TYR A 87 3.41 -0.03 -11.13
CA TYR A 87 2.67 -1.08 -11.85
C TYR A 87 3.03 -2.49 -11.38
N ALA A 88 4.27 -2.75 -10.98
CA ALA A 88 4.63 -4.02 -10.35
C ALA A 88 3.93 -4.20 -8.99
N VAL A 89 3.81 -3.15 -8.19
CA VAL A 89 3.01 -3.20 -6.95
C VAL A 89 1.55 -3.52 -7.25
N PHE A 90 0.95 -2.88 -8.26
CA PHE A 90 -0.43 -3.19 -8.67
C PHE A 90 -0.57 -4.62 -9.22
N ALA A 91 0.38 -5.11 -10.00
CA ALA A 91 0.41 -6.49 -10.46
C ALA A 91 0.50 -7.49 -9.27
N ALA A 92 1.33 -7.21 -8.27
CA ALA A 92 1.39 -8.02 -7.03
C ALA A 92 0.03 -8.07 -6.31
N LEU A 93 -0.62 -6.92 -6.18
CA LEU A 93 -1.93 -6.80 -5.55
C LEU A 93 -3.02 -7.55 -6.32
N THR A 94 -2.93 -7.55 -7.64
CA THR A 94 -3.82 -8.30 -8.53
C THR A 94 -3.61 -9.80 -8.39
N LEU A 95 -2.37 -10.28 -8.38
CA LEU A 95 -2.08 -11.69 -8.15
C LEU A 95 -2.57 -12.16 -6.77
N ALA A 96 -2.36 -11.36 -5.73
CA ALA A 96 -2.88 -11.66 -4.40
C ALA A 96 -4.42 -11.73 -4.37
N LYS A 97 -5.10 -10.89 -5.16
CA LYS A 97 -6.56 -10.98 -5.33
C LYS A 97 -6.96 -12.29 -6.01
N LEU A 98 -6.29 -12.66 -7.10
CA LEU A 98 -6.57 -13.92 -7.81
C LEU A 98 -6.33 -15.13 -6.92
N ASP A 99 -5.24 -15.16 -6.15
CA ASP A 99 -4.99 -16.21 -5.17
C ASP A 99 -6.10 -16.31 -4.12
N ALA A 100 -6.56 -15.17 -3.61
CA ALA A 100 -7.65 -15.13 -2.65
C ALA A 100 -8.97 -15.66 -3.25
N MET A 101 -9.26 -15.35 -4.51
CA MET A 101 -10.41 -15.91 -5.24
C MET A 101 -10.32 -17.43 -5.37
N ASP A 102 -9.10 -17.95 -5.56
CA ASP A 102 -8.82 -19.39 -5.62
C ASP A 102 -8.69 -20.03 -4.22
N ASN A 103 -8.99 -19.31 -3.13
CA ASN A 103 -8.80 -19.72 -1.73
C ASN A 103 -7.33 -20.05 -1.36
N HIS A 104 -6.35 -19.63 -2.15
CA HIS A 104 -4.93 -19.76 -1.87
C HIS A 104 -4.43 -18.68 -0.89
N TRP A 105 -5.04 -18.62 0.30
CA TRP A 105 -4.81 -17.57 1.29
C TRP A 105 -3.34 -17.36 1.67
N ALA A 106 -2.58 -18.45 1.80
CA ALA A 106 -1.15 -18.39 2.16
C ALA A 106 -0.31 -17.69 1.08
N GLN A 107 -0.62 -17.96 -0.20
CA GLN A 107 0.06 -17.32 -1.32
C GLN A 107 -0.32 -15.84 -1.41
N ALA A 108 -1.62 -15.52 -1.26
CA ALA A 108 -2.10 -14.14 -1.21
C ALA A 108 -1.41 -13.32 -0.11
N ALA A 109 -1.35 -13.86 1.11
CA ALA A 109 -0.68 -13.21 2.24
C ALA A 109 0.82 -13.00 1.98
N THR A 110 1.49 -13.98 1.37
CA THR A 110 2.91 -13.89 1.02
C THR A 110 3.16 -12.77 0.01
N ARG A 111 2.36 -12.68 -1.05
CA ARG A 111 2.46 -11.63 -2.07
C ARG A 111 2.20 -10.24 -1.46
N LEU A 112 1.19 -10.09 -0.60
CA LEU A 112 0.89 -8.81 0.07
C LEU A 112 1.95 -8.39 1.08
N ARG A 113 2.52 -9.32 1.84
CA ARG A 113 3.65 -9.04 2.76
C ARG A 113 4.89 -8.61 1.98
N LYS A 114 5.16 -9.24 0.84
CA LYS A 114 6.26 -8.83 -0.06
C LYS A 114 6.02 -7.41 -0.58
N ALA A 115 4.82 -7.12 -1.09
CA ALA A 115 4.45 -5.78 -1.57
C ALA A 115 4.56 -4.70 -0.47
N LEU A 116 4.27 -5.01 0.79
CA LEU A 116 4.48 -4.05 1.90
C LEU A 116 5.95 -3.73 2.16
N ARG A 117 6.86 -4.68 1.93
CA ARG A 117 8.30 -4.49 2.14
C ARG A 117 8.97 -3.83 0.95
N GLU A 118 8.51 -4.13 -0.27
CA GLU A 118 9.17 -3.72 -1.51
C GLU A 118 8.48 -2.52 -2.15
N HIS A 119 9.14 -1.36 -2.10
CA HIS A 119 8.83 -0.15 -2.90
C HIS A 119 7.37 0.31 -2.94
N ALA A 120 6.52 -0.10 -1.98
CA ALA A 120 5.18 0.45 -1.87
C ALA A 120 5.27 1.92 -1.45
N ASP A 121 4.81 2.78 -2.37
CA ASP A 121 4.48 4.18 -2.12
C ASP A 121 3.76 4.29 -0.76
N PRO A 122 4.20 5.19 0.15
CA PRO A 122 3.52 5.44 1.41
C PRO A 122 2.00 5.53 1.29
N ALA A 123 1.48 6.10 0.19
CA ALA A 123 0.05 6.22 -0.09
C ALA A 123 -0.66 4.86 -0.30
N LEU A 124 0.04 3.84 -0.80
CA LEU A 124 -0.53 2.51 -1.04
C LEU A 124 -0.44 1.59 0.17
N ARG A 125 0.47 1.84 1.11
CA ARG A 125 0.71 0.93 2.25
C ARG A 125 -0.54 0.68 3.11
N PRO A 126 -1.40 1.66 3.44
CA PRO A 126 -2.64 1.41 4.17
C PRO A 126 -3.57 0.42 3.42
N LEU A 127 -3.74 0.62 2.11
CA LEU A 127 -4.55 -0.28 1.28
C LEU A 127 -4.01 -1.71 1.28
N ILE A 128 -2.69 -1.88 1.14
CA ILE A 128 -2.07 -3.20 1.16
C ILE A 128 -2.25 -3.87 2.53
N ARG A 129 -2.09 -3.12 3.63
CA ARG A 129 -2.36 -3.64 4.99
C ARG A 129 -3.81 -4.07 5.17
N ILE A 130 -4.77 -3.30 4.69
CA ILE A 130 -6.20 -3.65 4.76
C ILE A 130 -6.48 -4.95 4.01
N ARG A 131 -5.93 -5.09 2.79
CA ARG A 131 -6.08 -6.33 2.02
C ARG A 131 -5.43 -7.51 2.74
N LEU A 132 -4.23 -7.33 3.30
CA LEU A 132 -3.55 -8.38 4.06
C LEU A 132 -4.32 -8.77 5.32
N ALA A 133 -4.86 -7.79 6.06
CA ALA A 133 -5.68 -8.04 7.24
C ALA A 133 -6.92 -8.90 6.92
N ARG A 134 -7.59 -8.65 5.79
CA ARG A 134 -8.70 -9.49 5.34
C ARG A 134 -8.24 -10.93 5.12
N ILE A 135 -7.13 -11.13 4.42
CA ILE A 135 -6.57 -12.48 4.21
C ILE A 135 -6.21 -13.15 5.54
N LEU A 136 -5.55 -12.43 6.46
CA LEU A 136 -5.20 -12.98 7.78
C LEU A 136 -6.43 -13.34 8.61
N PHE A 137 -7.51 -12.56 8.48
CA PHE A 137 -8.78 -12.86 9.12
C PHE A 137 -9.40 -14.16 8.57
N GLU A 138 -9.41 -14.34 7.25
CA GLU A 138 -9.87 -15.60 6.62
C GLU A 138 -8.98 -16.80 6.99
N GLN A 139 -7.69 -16.57 7.25
CA GLN A 139 -6.77 -17.57 7.78
C GLN A 139 -6.93 -17.85 9.28
N ASN A 140 -7.95 -17.29 9.93
CA ASN A 140 -8.18 -17.39 11.37
C ASN A 140 -6.97 -16.92 12.22
N GLN A 141 -6.30 -15.86 11.77
CA GLN A 141 -5.18 -15.21 12.49
C GLN A 141 -5.56 -13.80 12.99
N PRO A 142 -6.58 -13.66 13.86
CA PRO A 142 -7.04 -12.34 14.32
C PRO A 142 -5.97 -11.56 15.10
N GLN A 143 -5.09 -12.22 15.87
CA GLN A 143 -3.99 -11.52 16.55
C GLN A 143 -3.03 -10.87 15.55
N ALA A 144 -2.79 -11.53 14.41
CA ALA A 144 -1.94 -10.98 13.35
C ALA A 144 -2.58 -9.77 12.67
N VAL A 145 -3.92 -9.71 12.61
CA VAL A 145 -4.66 -8.53 12.11
C VAL A 145 -4.42 -7.33 13.03
N LEU A 146 -4.56 -7.51 14.35
CA LEU A 146 -4.32 -6.43 15.32
C LEU A 146 -2.88 -5.94 15.25
N ALA A 147 -1.91 -6.86 15.24
CA ALA A 147 -0.49 -6.54 15.13
C ALA A 147 -0.14 -5.80 13.83
N LEU A 148 -0.79 -6.14 12.71
CA LEU A 148 -0.54 -5.51 11.41
C LEU A 148 -0.85 -4.01 11.40
N PHE A 149 -1.81 -3.57 12.20
CA PHE A 149 -2.25 -2.18 12.26
C PHE A 149 -1.63 -1.37 13.39
N HIS A 150 -1.00 -2.03 14.37
CA HIS A 150 -0.38 -1.35 15.50
C HIS A 150 0.73 -0.38 15.05
N GLY A 151 0.70 0.86 15.54
CA GLY A 151 1.72 1.87 15.26
C GLY A 151 1.67 2.50 13.86
N HIS A 152 0.63 2.23 13.06
CA HIS A 152 0.50 2.74 11.71
C HIS A 152 -0.60 3.79 11.60
N ASN A 153 -0.30 4.91 10.94
CA ASN A 153 -1.29 5.96 10.67
C ASN A 153 -2.34 5.44 9.66
N PRO A 154 -3.63 5.41 10.03
CA PRO A 154 -4.67 4.90 9.15
C PRO A 154 -5.12 5.90 8.08
N GLY A 155 -4.88 7.20 8.26
CA GLY A 155 -5.31 8.26 7.33
C GLY A 155 -6.80 8.14 6.94
N ALA A 156 -7.09 8.27 5.64
CA ALA A 156 -8.44 8.12 5.09
C ALA A 156 -9.04 6.71 5.27
N TYR A 157 -8.25 5.72 5.71
CA TYR A 157 -8.71 4.34 5.90
C TYR A 157 -9.05 4.01 7.37
N ALA A 158 -9.08 5.00 8.26
CA ALA A 158 -9.39 4.82 9.69
C ALA A 158 -10.64 3.97 9.93
N GLY A 159 -11.74 4.28 9.24
CA GLY A 159 -12.99 3.53 9.37
C GLY A 159 -12.86 2.04 9.01
N VAL A 160 -12.20 1.74 7.89
CA VAL A 160 -12.03 0.36 7.41
C VAL A 160 -11.05 -0.43 8.28
N MET A 161 -9.98 0.20 8.74
CA MET A 161 -9.00 -0.44 9.62
C MET A 161 -9.62 -0.73 10.99
N ALA A 162 -10.38 0.21 11.56
CA ALA A 162 -11.11 0.01 12.81
C ALA A 162 -12.14 -1.13 12.69
N TRP A 163 -12.89 -1.19 11.58
CA TRP A 163 -13.82 -2.29 11.33
C TRP A 163 -13.14 -3.67 11.33
N LEU A 164 -11.96 -3.78 10.69
CA LEU A 164 -11.20 -5.03 10.67
C LEU A 164 -10.60 -5.39 12.03
N ARG A 165 -10.20 -4.41 12.84
CA ARG A 165 -9.80 -4.67 14.24
C ARG A 165 -10.98 -5.15 15.07
N GLY A 166 -12.14 -4.52 14.97
CA GLY A 166 -13.35 -4.93 15.69
C GLY A 166 -13.78 -6.36 15.34
N ARG A 167 -13.69 -6.75 14.06
CA ARG A 167 -13.91 -8.15 13.65
C ARG A 167 -12.88 -9.11 14.27
N ALA A 168 -11.61 -8.71 14.31
CA ALA A 168 -10.55 -9.50 14.94
C ALA A 168 -10.76 -9.66 16.45
N GLU A 169 -11.07 -8.57 17.17
CA GLU A 169 -11.39 -8.60 18.60
C GLU A 169 -12.63 -9.47 18.90
N ARG A 170 -13.66 -9.38 18.06
CA ARG A 170 -14.83 -10.25 18.17
C ARG A 170 -14.45 -11.73 18.03
N ARG A 171 -13.58 -12.08 17.07
CA ARG A 171 -13.08 -13.46 16.89
C ARG A 171 -12.23 -13.95 18.07
N LEU A 172 -11.57 -13.04 18.77
CA LEU A 172 -10.79 -13.32 19.98
C LEU A 172 -11.65 -13.45 21.25
N GLY A 173 -12.94 -13.13 21.18
CA GLY A 173 -13.82 -13.13 22.36
C GLY A 173 -13.66 -11.88 23.23
N HIS A 174 -13.27 -10.76 22.63
CA HIS A 174 -13.09 -9.46 23.27
C HIS A 174 -14.24 -8.49 22.90
N PRO A 175 -15.47 -8.69 23.43
CA PRO A 175 -16.65 -7.97 22.95
C PRO A 175 -16.62 -6.47 23.25
N LEU A 176 -15.98 -6.05 24.35
CA LEU A 176 -15.82 -4.64 24.70
C LEU A 176 -14.89 -3.94 23.70
N GLN A 177 -13.72 -4.52 23.45
CA GLN A 177 -12.77 -4.01 22.48
C GLN A 177 -13.36 -4.00 21.07
N ALA A 178 -14.10 -5.04 20.70
CA ALA A 178 -14.81 -5.10 19.43
C ALA A 178 -15.85 -3.97 19.28
N HIS A 179 -16.60 -3.69 20.34
CA HIS A 179 -17.56 -2.60 20.38
C HIS A 179 -16.88 -1.24 20.20
N ASP A 180 -15.78 -1.00 20.91
CA ASP A 180 -15.01 0.25 20.80
C ASP A 180 -14.46 0.44 19.38
N ASP A 181 -13.89 -0.61 18.78
CA ASP A 181 -13.38 -0.57 17.41
C ASP A 181 -14.49 -0.37 16.37
N PHE A 182 -15.66 -0.99 16.56
CA PHE A 182 -16.82 -0.74 15.68
C PHE A 182 -17.36 0.68 15.84
N THR A 183 -17.35 1.24 17.05
CA THR A 183 -17.71 2.65 17.27
C THR A 183 -16.76 3.56 16.51
N LEU A 184 -15.46 3.36 16.65
CA LEU A 184 -14.45 4.11 15.90
C LEU A 184 -14.60 3.94 14.39
N ALA A 185 -14.95 2.73 13.93
CA ALA A 185 -15.23 2.48 12.53
C ALA A 185 -16.41 3.32 12.04
N LEU A 186 -17.53 3.34 12.79
CA LEU A 186 -18.68 4.17 12.46
C LEU A 186 -18.29 5.66 12.46
N ASP A 187 -17.54 6.17 13.42
CA ASP A 187 -17.19 7.59 13.46
C ASP A 187 -16.35 8.05 12.24
N ASN A 188 -15.62 7.13 11.61
CA ASN A 188 -14.71 7.43 10.49
C ASN A 188 -15.22 6.94 9.12
N LEU A 189 -16.35 6.25 9.06
CA LEU A 189 -16.97 5.80 7.81
C LEU A 189 -18.00 6.80 7.32
N GLU A 190 -18.01 7.01 6.00
CA GLU A 190 -18.97 7.89 5.34
C GLU A 190 -20.42 7.54 5.72
N PRO A 191 -21.23 8.54 6.13
CA PRO A 191 -22.66 8.35 6.40
C PRO A 191 -23.37 7.72 5.19
N GLY A 192 -24.19 6.69 5.44
CA GLY A 192 -24.91 5.99 4.37
C GLY A 192 -24.09 4.99 3.54
N SER A 193 -22.77 4.88 3.75
CA SER A 193 -21.98 3.85 3.08
C SER A 193 -22.42 2.44 3.47
N GLY A 194 -22.41 1.51 2.51
CA GLY A 194 -22.81 0.11 2.77
C GLY A 194 -21.96 -0.57 3.85
N LEU A 195 -20.68 -0.21 3.95
CA LEU A 195 -19.81 -0.71 5.02
C LEU A 195 -20.25 -0.22 6.40
N ARG A 196 -20.67 1.05 6.52
CA ARG A 196 -21.19 1.59 7.78
C ARG A 196 -22.42 0.80 8.24
N HIS A 197 -23.33 0.47 7.32
CA HIS A 197 -24.49 -0.36 7.65
C HIS A 197 -24.08 -1.76 8.13
N LEU A 198 -23.11 -2.40 7.45
CA LEU A 198 -22.58 -3.69 7.87
C LEU A 198 -21.96 -3.64 9.27
N VAL A 199 -21.21 -2.59 9.59
CA VAL A 199 -20.60 -2.41 10.92
C VAL A 199 -21.68 -2.31 12.00
N MET A 200 -22.78 -1.58 11.75
CA MET A 200 -23.91 -1.50 12.69
C MET A 200 -24.52 -2.88 12.98
N LEU A 201 -24.73 -3.68 11.94
CA LEU A 201 -25.23 -5.06 12.08
C LEU A 201 -24.26 -5.93 12.88
N GLU A 202 -22.97 -5.86 12.57
CA GLU A 202 -21.93 -6.64 13.27
C GLU A 202 -21.76 -6.24 14.74
N MET A 203 -21.93 -4.95 15.04
CA MET A 203 -21.87 -4.39 16.39
C MET A 203 -23.11 -4.79 17.21
N ALA A 204 -24.30 -4.74 16.61
CA ALA A 204 -25.54 -5.20 17.25
C ALA A 204 -25.54 -6.70 17.56
N ALA A 205 -24.79 -7.49 16.80
CA ALA A 205 -24.63 -8.93 17.00
C ALA A 205 -23.57 -9.29 18.08
N LEU A 206 -22.91 -8.31 18.69
CA LEU A 206 -22.00 -8.59 19.80
C LEU A 206 -22.77 -9.15 21.00
N PRO A 207 -22.22 -10.14 21.71
CA PRO A 207 -22.87 -10.67 22.90
C PRO A 207 -23.08 -9.52 23.90
N ALA A 208 -24.28 -9.45 24.47
CA ALA A 208 -24.57 -8.49 25.52
C ALA A 208 -23.49 -8.61 26.59
N VAL A 209 -22.73 -7.53 26.81
CA VAL A 209 -21.87 -7.40 27.97
C VAL A 209 -22.81 -7.35 29.16
N GLN A 210 -23.17 -8.53 29.69
CA GLN A 210 -23.98 -8.60 30.87
C GLN A 210 -23.20 -7.84 31.94
N PRO A 211 -23.75 -6.76 32.53
CA PRO A 211 -23.15 -6.20 33.73
C PRO A 211 -23.06 -7.37 34.70
N VAL A 212 -21.85 -7.66 35.17
CA VAL A 212 -21.64 -8.67 36.22
C VAL A 212 -22.67 -8.36 37.29
N LYS A 213 -23.68 -9.24 37.45
CA LYS A 213 -24.61 -9.15 38.56
C LYS A 213 -23.72 -9.13 39.79
N SER A 214 -23.64 -7.98 40.45
CA SER A 214 -23.02 -7.87 41.76
C SER A 214 -23.75 -8.91 42.62
N GLN A 215 -23.09 -10.04 42.84
CA GLN A 215 -23.59 -11.04 43.76
C GLN A 215 -23.81 -10.29 45.08
N GLY A 216 -25.07 -10.34 45.53
CA GLY A 216 -25.57 -9.48 46.58
C GLY A 216 -24.57 -9.35 47.70
N ALA A 217 -24.23 -8.09 48.03
CA ALA A 217 -23.73 -7.77 49.34
C ALA A 217 -24.72 -8.38 50.32
N LYS A 218 -24.33 -9.50 50.95
CA LYS A 218 -25.06 -10.08 52.07
C LYS A 218 -25.18 -8.95 53.07
N SER A 219 -26.39 -8.43 53.23
CA SER A 219 -26.73 -7.52 54.31
C SER A 219 -26.42 -8.25 55.60
N VAL A 220 -25.32 -7.85 56.24
CA VAL A 220 -25.05 -8.22 57.62
C VAL A 220 -26.24 -7.70 58.43
N PRO A 221 -27.01 -8.56 59.12
CA PRO A 221 -28.10 -8.07 59.94
C PRO A 221 -27.46 -7.36 61.14
N VAL A 222 -27.67 -6.06 61.24
CA VAL A 222 -27.40 -5.32 62.47
C VAL A 222 -28.37 -5.84 63.52
N SER A 223 -27.88 -6.68 64.42
CA SER A 223 -28.58 -7.17 65.59
C SER A 223 -29.01 -5.97 66.44
N ARG A 224 -30.29 -5.60 66.32
CA ARG A 224 -30.93 -4.62 67.19
C ARG A 224 -31.20 -5.31 68.53
N THR A 225 -30.24 -5.24 69.45
CA THR A 225 -30.46 -5.61 70.85
C THR A 225 -31.43 -4.61 71.48
N GLY A 226 -32.69 -5.02 71.60
CA GLY A 226 -33.66 -4.40 72.47
C GLY A 226 -33.52 -4.94 73.90
N GLY A 227 -33.43 -4.03 74.86
CA GLY A 227 -33.66 -4.25 76.29
C GLY A 227 -33.88 -2.87 76.91
N ALA A 228 -35.12 -2.35 76.92
CA ALA A 228 -36.17 -2.60 77.91
C ALA A 228 -35.86 -1.97 79.28
N LYS A 229 -36.50 -0.80 79.50
CA LYS A 229 -37.05 -0.22 80.74
C LYS A 229 -36.49 -0.71 82.09
N ARG A 230 -36.04 0.26 82.90
CA ARG A 230 -36.68 0.65 84.17
C ARG A 230 -36.32 2.09 84.49
#